data_AF-A0A8T5QA34-F1
#
_entry.id   AF-A0A8T5QA34-F1
#
_cell.length_a   1.000
_cell.length_b   1.000
_cell.length_c   1.000
_cell.angle_alpha   90.00
_cell.angle_beta   90.00
_cell.angle_gamma   90.00
#
_symmetry.space_group_name_H-M   'P 1'
#
loop_
_entity.id
_entity.type
_entity.pdbx_description
1 polymer ?
#
loop_
_entity_poly.entity_id
_entity_poly.type
_entity_poly.pdbx_seq_one_letter_code
_entity_poly.pdbx_strand_id
1 'polypeptide(L)'
;MMLKENQNALSISKIHSFLSAAFTKVKQDMMMVMNWLQYFYQKHQQHDYRLDMIEQQLSDIPKTPHEIKQIIDSYYSYDHILDRIQNINKRLDDIEQKKPEPRAALKERIIKKIAKNSKDYVKNVIVSMIKKYTEISAPQLKEIIVHEQGLCSKSSFYRILEELESDDEIDISKHGKEKIFLYKTAIIK
;
A
#
# COMPACT_ATOMS: atom_id res chain seq x y z
N MET A 1 -49.10 -42.66 87.63
CA MET A 1 -47.69 -42.22 87.66
C MET A 1 -47.09 -42.17 86.24
N MET A 2 -47.17 -43.26 85.46
CA MET A 2 -46.63 -43.33 84.09
C MET A 2 -47.13 -42.27 83.10
N LEU A 3 -48.38 -41.80 83.20
CA LEU A 3 -48.89 -40.74 82.30
C LEU A 3 -48.18 -39.38 82.50
N LYS A 4 -47.74 -39.05 83.72
CA LYS A 4 -47.00 -37.80 83.99
C LYS A 4 -45.56 -37.87 83.47
N GLU A 5 -44.92 -39.04 83.56
CA GLU A 5 -43.57 -39.25 83.03
C GLU A 5 -43.53 -39.12 81.50
N ASN A 6 -44.54 -39.64 80.81
CA ASN A 6 -44.64 -39.52 79.35
C ASN A 6 -44.88 -38.07 78.90
N GLN A 7 -45.72 -37.31 79.62
CA GLN A 7 -45.91 -35.88 79.34
C GLN A 7 -44.63 -35.06 79.57
N ASN A 8 -43.85 -35.40 80.60
CA ASN A 8 -42.56 -34.76 80.87
C ASN A 8 -41.55 -35.05 79.75
N ALA A 9 -41.46 -36.31 79.29
CA ALA A 9 -40.57 -36.70 78.19
C ALA A 9 -40.91 -35.95 76.88
N LEU A 10 -42.19 -35.80 76.56
CA LEU A 10 -42.65 -35.03 75.40
C LEU A 10 -42.31 -33.54 75.51
N SER A 11 -42.45 -32.95 76.71
CA SER A 11 -42.08 -31.55 76.96
C SER A 11 -40.58 -31.33 76.78
N ILE A 12 -39.75 -32.22 77.35
CA ILE A 12 -38.30 -32.19 77.22
C ILE A 12 -37.88 -32.31 75.76
N SER A 13 -38.47 -33.23 75.00
CA SER A 13 -38.20 -33.37 73.57
C SER A 13 -38.54 -32.11 72.77
N LYS A 14 -39.66 -31.44 73.08
CA LYS A 14 -40.04 -30.17 72.44
C LYS A 14 -39.02 -29.08 72.75
N ILE A 15 -38.62 -28.93 74.01
CA ILE A 15 -37.60 -27.95 74.42
C ILE A 15 -36.28 -28.20 73.68
N HIS A 16 -35.81 -29.46 73.60
CA HIS A 16 -34.61 -29.79 72.83
C HIS A 16 -34.74 -29.43 71.35
N SER A 17 -35.89 -29.70 70.74
CA SER A 17 -36.12 -29.36 69.33
C SER A 17 -36.08 -27.84 69.09
N PHE A 18 -36.72 -27.04 69.95
CA PHE A 18 -36.68 -25.58 69.87
C PHE A 18 -35.27 -25.03 70.09
N LEU A 19 -34.55 -25.57 71.08
CA LEU A 19 -33.19 -25.16 71.37
C LEU A 19 -32.25 -25.49 70.19
N SER A 20 -32.38 -26.68 69.61
CA SER A 20 -31.62 -27.09 68.43
C SER A 20 -31.92 -26.19 67.22
N ALA A 21 -33.19 -25.85 67.00
CA ALA A 21 -33.59 -24.94 65.93
C ALA A 21 -33.01 -23.52 66.15
N ALA A 22 -33.06 -23.00 67.38
CA ALA A 22 -32.50 -21.72 67.73
C ALA A 22 -30.98 -21.67 67.51
N PHE A 23 -30.24 -22.70 67.97
CA PHE A 23 -28.79 -22.80 67.73
C PHE A 23 -28.44 -22.93 66.25
N THR A 24 -29.26 -23.66 65.49
CA THR A 24 -29.07 -23.78 64.03
C THR A 24 -29.22 -22.42 63.36
N LYS A 25 -30.23 -21.63 63.76
CA LYS A 25 -30.43 -20.28 63.24
C LYS A 25 -29.27 -19.35 63.61
N VAL A 26 -28.83 -19.34 64.86
CA VAL A 26 -27.67 -18.53 65.30
C VAL A 26 -26.41 -18.93 64.53
N LYS A 27 -26.20 -20.23 64.30
CA LYS A 27 -25.08 -20.72 63.48
C LYS A 27 -25.17 -20.21 62.04
N GLN A 28 -26.37 -20.22 61.43
CA GLN A 28 -26.59 -19.68 60.09
C GLN A 28 -26.30 -18.17 60.02
N ASP A 29 -26.82 -17.42 60.99
CA ASP A 29 -26.59 -15.97 61.08
C ASP A 29 -25.09 -15.67 61.26
N MET A 30 -24.39 -16.44 62.08
CA MET A 30 -22.94 -16.33 62.27
C MET A 30 -22.18 -16.61 60.98
N MET A 31 -22.56 -17.64 60.22
CA MET A 31 -21.95 -17.92 58.91
C MET A 31 -22.20 -16.79 57.92
N MET A 32 -23.41 -16.21 57.91
CA MET A 32 -23.73 -15.06 57.06
C MET A 32 -22.85 -13.85 57.41
N VAL A 33 -22.71 -13.53 58.71
CA VAL A 33 -21.82 -12.44 59.16
C VAL A 33 -20.38 -12.68 58.75
N MET A 34 -19.87 -13.92 58.88
CA MET A 34 -18.51 -14.25 58.43
C MET A 34 -18.34 -14.08 56.92
N ASN A 35 -19.33 -14.48 56.12
CA ASN A 35 -19.31 -14.27 54.67
C ASN A 35 -19.29 -12.78 54.31
N TRP A 36 -20.08 -11.95 55.00
CA TRP A 36 -20.05 -10.51 54.81
C TRP A 36 -18.71 -9.90 55.20
N LEU A 37 -18.13 -10.32 56.33
CA LEU A 37 -16.82 -9.86 56.79
C LEU A 37 -15.74 -10.20 55.76
N GLN A 38 -15.76 -11.40 55.21
CA GLN A 38 -14.84 -11.80 54.14
C GLN A 38 -15.05 -10.98 52.87
N TYR A 39 -16.30 -10.72 52.48
CA TYR A 39 -16.62 -9.86 51.34
C TYR A 39 -16.10 -8.43 51.53
N PHE A 40 -16.33 -7.84 52.71
CA PHE A 40 -15.84 -6.49 53.02
C PHE A 40 -14.32 -6.42 53.04
N TYR A 41 -13.66 -7.44 53.60
CA TYR A 41 -12.20 -7.53 53.58
C TYR A 41 -11.65 -7.59 52.16
N GLN A 42 -12.20 -8.44 51.30
CA GLN A 42 -11.79 -8.54 49.91
C GLN A 42 -12.05 -7.23 49.15
N LYS A 43 -13.19 -6.59 49.40
CA LYS A 43 -13.51 -5.29 48.79
C LYS A 43 -12.53 -4.21 49.22
N HIS A 44 -12.19 -4.15 50.50
CA HIS A 44 -11.22 -3.21 51.03
C HIS A 44 -9.87 -3.34 50.31
N GLN A 45 -9.34 -4.56 50.17
CA GLN A 45 -8.11 -4.81 49.42
C GLN A 45 -8.19 -4.37 47.95
N GLN A 46 -9.34 -4.60 47.29
CA GLN A 46 -9.54 -4.13 45.92
C GLN A 46 -9.53 -2.61 45.83
N HIS A 47 -10.06 -1.91 46.83
CA HIS A 47 -10.04 -0.45 46.87
C HIS A 47 -8.63 0.08 47.10
N ASP A 48 -7.87 -0.50 48.01
CA ASP A 48 -6.48 -0.11 48.27
C ASP A 48 -5.63 -0.25 47.00
N TYR A 49 -5.75 -1.38 46.30
CA TYR A 49 -5.06 -1.58 45.02
C TYR A 49 -5.44 -0.51 43.98
N ARG A 50 -6.71 -0.11 43.91
CA ARG A 50 -7.14 0.94 42.97
C ARG A 50 -6.63 2.31 43.36
N LEU A 51 -6.53 2.61 44.66
CA LEU A 51 -5.96 3.85 45.16
C LEU A 51 -4.48 3.93 44.79
N ASP A 52 -3.70 2.88 45.03
CA ASP A 52 -2.28 2.83 44.67
C ASP A 52 -2.07 3.07 43.16
N MET A 53 -2.91 2.47 42.31
CA MET A 53 -2.84 2.68 40.86
C MET A 53 -3.17 4.12 40.47
N ILE A 54 -4.16 4.75 41.11
CA ILE A 54 -4.50 6.15 40.84
C ILE A 54 -3.38 7.07 41.32
N GLU A 55 -2.79 6.80 42.48
CA GLU A 55 -1.66 7.58 43.00
C GLU A 55 -0.45 7.52 42.08
N GLN A 56 -0.15 6.34 41.52
CA GLN A 56 0.89 6.17 40.52
C GLN A 56 0.58 6.94 39.23
N GLN A 57 -0.66 6.91 38.75
CA GLN A 57 -1.04 7.72 37.57
C GLN A 57 -0.93 9.22 37.82
N LEU A 58 -1.25 9.67 39.03
CA LEU A 58 -1.13 11.07 39.44
C LEU A 58 0.33 11.50 39.71
N SER A 59 1.26 10.56 39.97
CA SER A 59 2.67 10.89 40.11
C SER A 59 3.32 11.30 38.79
N ASP A 60 2.81 10.78 37.67
CA ASP A 60 3.33 11.08 36.33
C ASP A 60 2.84 12.43 35.78
N ILE A 61 1.89 13.06 36.46
CA ILE A 61 1.40 14.39 36.08
C ILE A 61 2.43 15.43 36.56
N PRO A 62 2.95 16.29 35.67
CA PRO A 62 3.89 17.34 36.05
C PRO A 62 3.22 18.27 37.07
N LYS A 63 3.80 18.33 38.28
CA LYS A 63 3.24 19.09 39.41
C LYS A 63 3.84 20.49 39.48
N THR A 64 5.00 20.69 38.86
CA THR A 64 5.69 21.98 38.90
C THR A 64 5.56 22.73 37.57
N PRO A 65 5.46 24.07 37.60
CA PRO A 65 5.51 24.88 36.40
C PRO A 65 6.78 24.66 35.55
N HIS A 66 7.87 24.23 36.19
CA HIS A 66 9.12 23.91 35.51
C HIS A 66 9.03 22.64 34.67
N GLU A 67 8.44 21.56 35.18
CA GLU A 67 8.20 20.33 34.44
C GLU A 67 7.26 20.56 33.25
N ILE A 68 6.19 21.34 33.45
CA ILE A 68 5.29 21.75 32.37
C ILE A 68 6.07 22.49 31.27
N LYS A 69 6.93 23.43 31.68
CA LYS A 69 7.79 24.18 30.75
C LYS A 69 8.75 23.25 30.00
N GLN A 70 9.40 22.31 30.67
CA GLN A 70 10.29 21.34 30.01
C GLN A 70 9.54 20.48 28.98
N ILE A 71 8.32 20.05 29.28
CA ILE A 71 7.49 19.28 28.33
C ILE A 71 7.17 20.15 27.11
N ILE A 72 6.75 21.39 27.31
CA ILE A 72 6.48 22.35 26.22
C ILE A 72 7.76 22.59 25.40
N ASP A 73 8.88 22.89 26.05
CA ASP A 73 10.16 23.16 25.39
C ASP A 73 10.64 21.91 24.61
N SER A 74 10.35 20.70 25.08
CA SER A 74 10.65 19.45 24.35
C SER A 74 9.75 19.24 23.13
N TYR A 75 8.46 19.56 23.22
CA TYR A 75 7.49 19.40 22.13
C TYR A 75 7.63 20.48 21.05
N TYR A 76 8.04 21.68 21.44
CA TYR A 76 8.23 22.82 20.56
C TYR A 76 9.72 23.07 20.23
N SER A 77 10.62 22.13 20.51
CA SER A 77 11.99 22.19 19.98
C SER A 77 11.92 22.06 18.45
N TYR A 78 12.01 23.20 17.78
CA TYR A 78 12.05 23.31 16.32
C TYR A 78 13.37 22.80 15.73
N ASP A 79 14.31 22.33 16.55
CA ASP A 79 15.67 21.96 16.15
C ASP A 79 15.65 20.91 15.03
N HIS A 80 14.79 19.89 15.14
CA HIS A 80 14.66 18.86 14.11
C HIS A 80 14.08 19.38 12.78
N ILE A 81 13.20 20.39 12.82
CA ILE A 81 12.64 21.04 11.64
C ILE A 81 13.70 21.93 10.99
N LEU A 82 14.45 22.68 11.81
CA LEU A 82 15.53 23.54 11.36
C LEU A 82 16.65 22.74 10.69
N ASP A 83 17.07 21.62 11.30
CA ASP A 83 18.05 20.69 10.71
C ASP A 83 17.58 20.12 9.37
N ARG A 84 16.28 19.81 9.26
CA ARG A 84 15.71 19.32 8.00
C ARG A 84 15.71 20.41 6.92
N ILE A 85 15.35 21.65 7.27
CA ILE A 85 15.39 22.79 6.36
C ILE A 85 16.83 23.02 5.88
N GLN A 86 17.81 23.00 6.78
CA GLN A 86 19.23 23.15 6.41
C GLN A 86 19.71 22.05 5.46
N ASN A 87 19.33 20.79 5.71
CA ASN A 87 19.68 19.68 4.83
C ASN A 87 19.04 19.80 3.44
N ILE A 88 17.80 20.29 3.34
CA ILE A 88 17.13 20.52 2.06
C ILE A 88 17.85 21.63 1.28
N ASN A 89 18.18 22.74 1.95
CA ASN A 89 18.89 23.85 1.32
C ASN A 89 20.25 23.42 0.77
N LYS A 90 21.02 22.66 1.55
CA LYS A 90 22.31 22.11 1.09
C LYS A 90 22.17 21.22 -0.15
N ARG A 91 21.14 20.37 -0.20
CA ARG A 91 20.86 19.53 -1.37
C ARG A 91 20.44 20.35 -2.60
N LEU A 92 19.75 21.48 -2.39
CA LEU A 92 19.38 22.40 -3.45
C LEU A 92 20.64 23.04 -4.05
N ASP A 93 21.54 23.52 -3.20
CA ASP A 93 22.83 24.09 -3.61
C ASP A 93 23.67 23.09 -4.41
N ASP A 94 23.73 21.82 -3.98
CA ASP A 94 24.43 20.74 -4.69
C ASP A 94 23.83 20.46 -6.09
N ILE A 95 22.53 20.66 -6.26
CA ILE A 95 21.82 20.48 -7.54
C ILE A 95 22.06 21.70 -8.44
N GLU A 96 22.03 22.91 -7.88
CA GLU A 96 22.29 24.15 -8.63
C GLU A 96 23.75 24.26 -9.11
N GLN A 97 24.70 23.81 -8.29
CA GLN A 97 26.12 23.78 -8.66
C GLN A 97 26.41 22.72 -9.74
N LYS A 98 25.61 21.65 -9.82
CA LYS A 98 25.64 20.69 -10.93
C LYS A 98 24.90 21.25 -12.15
N LYS A 99 25.53 22.21 -12.83
CA LYS A 99 25.12 22.62 -14.19
C LYS A 99 24.88 21.38 -15.08
N PRO A 100 23.84 21.40 -15.94
CA PRO A 100 23.44 20.23 -16.73
C PRO A 100 24.35 20.03 -17.95
N GLU A 101 25.34 19.15 -17.84
CA GLU A 101 26.05 18.50 -18.95
C GLU A 101 26.11 16.99 -18.61
N PRO A 102 25.75 16.03 -19.49
CA PRO A 102 25.66 16.07 -20.95
C PRO A 102 24.31 15.52 -21.46
N ARG A 103 23.21 16.29 -21.35
CA ARG A 103 21.94 15.92 -21.99
C ARG A 103 22.02 15.99 -23.53
N ALA A 104 22.99 16.73 -24.07
CA ALA A 104 23.23 16.82 -25.51
C ALA A 104 23.74 15.48 -26.10
N ALA A 105 24.70 14.81 -25.44
CA ALA A 105 25.25 13.54 -25.91
C ALA A 105 24.24 12.38 -25.87
N LEU A 106 23.35 12.36 -24.86
CA LEU A 106 22.28 11.36 -24.78
C LEU A 106 21.21 11.61 -25.84
N LYS A 107 20.81 12.87 -26.06
CA LYS A 107 19.87 13.25 -27.12
C LYS A 107 20.42 12.88 -28.49
N GLU A 108 21.70 13.14 -28.76
CA GLU A 108 22.32 12.82 -30.06
C GLU A 108 22.36 11.31 -30.32
N ARG A 109 22.64 10.49 -29.29
CA ARG A 109 22.57 9.02 -29.37
C ARG A 109 21.13 8.52 -29.61
N ILE A 110 20.14 9.11 -28.95
CA ILE A 110 18.73 8.77 -29.15
C ILE A 110 18.26 9.17 -30.55
N ILE A 111 18.62 10.36 -31.03
CA ILE A 111 18.28 10.84 -32.37
C ILE A 111 18.90 9.96 -33.46
N LYS A 112 20.17 9.55 -33.31
CA LYS A 112 20.83 8.62 -34.24
C LYS A 112 20.17 7.23 -34.26
N LYS A 113 19.71 6.74 -33.10
CA LYS A 113 19.00 5.46 -33.00
C LYS A 113 17.57 5.54 -33.55
N ILE A 114 16.86 6.65 -33.33
CA ILE A 114 15.54 6.92 -33.92
C ILE A 114 15.65 7.05 -35.44
N ALA A 115 16.64 7.78 -35.97
CA ALA A 115 16.81 7.97 -37.41
C ALA A 115 17.21 6.68 -38.14
N LYS A 116 17.98 5.80 -37.51
CA LYS A 116 18.33 4.48 -38.06
C LYS A 116 17.13 3.51 -37.98
N ASN A 117 16.46 3.47 -36.83
CA ASN A 117 15.33 2.59 -36.63
C ASN A 117 14.08 3.03 -37.40
N SER A 118 13.89 4.33 -37.69
CA SER A 118 12.74 4.81 -38.46
C SER A 118 12.78 4.33 -39.91
N LYS A 119 13.97 4.30 -40.53
CA LYS A 119 14.15 3.78 -41.90
C LYS A 119 13.87 2.28 -41.98
N ASP A 120 14.50 1.49 -41.10
CA ASP A 120 14.33 0.03 -41.08
C ASP A 120 12.89 -0.36 -40.70
N TYR A 121 12.27 0.38 -39.79
CA TYR A 121 10.86 0.20 -39.45
C TYR A 121 9.95 0.47 -40.65
N VAL A 122 10.15 1.59 -41.35
CA VAL A 122 9.36 1.92 -42.55
C VAL A 122 9.56 0.89 -43.65
N LYS A 123 10.79 0.40 -43.88
CA LYS A 123 11.08 -0.73 -44.79
C LYS A 123 10.23 -1.95 -44.44
N ASN A 124 10.30 -2.39 -43.18
CA ASN A 124 9.57 -3.56 -42.71
C ASN A 124 8.05 -3.40 -42.85
N VAL A 125 7.51 -2.20 -42.55
CA VAL A 125 6.07 -1.93 -42.71
C VAL A 125 5.68 -1.98 -44.19
N ILE A 126 6.44 -1.36 -45.09
CA ILE A 126 6.18 -1.41 -46.55
C ILE A 126 6.17 -2.86 -47.04
N VAL A 127 7.18 -3.66 -46.69
CA VAL A 127 7.24 -5.08 -47.05
C VAL A 127 6.06 -5.85 -46.48
N SER A 128 5.67 -5.58 -45.22
CA SER A 128 4.51 -6.23 -44.59
C SER A 128 3.19 -5.90 -45.28
N MET A 129 3.03 -4.67 -45.79
CA MET A 129 1.83 -4.26 -46.52
C MET A 129 1.79 -4.91 -47.90
N ILE A 130 2.90 -4.95 -48.61
CA ILE A 130 3.00 -5.65 -49.91
C ILE A 130 2.69 -7.14 -49.74
N LYS A 131 3.23 -7.79 -48.69
CA LYS A 131 2.89 -9.18 -48.33
C LYS A 131 1.39 -9.37 -48.08
N LYS A 132 0.78 -8.45 -47.33
CA LYS A 132 -0.62 -8.55 -46.91
C LYS A 132 -1.60 -8.35 -48.06
N TYR A 133 -1.34 -7.37 -48.92
CA TYR A 133 -2.26 -6.99 -50.00
C TYR A 133 -1.97 -7.70 -51.33
N THR A 134 -0.87 -8.46 -51.41
CA THR A 134 -0.37 -9.22 -52.59
C THR A 134 0.00 -8.36 -53.80
N GLU A 135 -0.84 -7.38 -54.14
CA GLU A 135 -0.62 -6.35 -55.15
C GLU A 135 -1.01 -4.99 -54.56
N ILE A 136 -0.09 -4.04 -54.54
CA ILE A 136 -0.37 -2.68 -54.07
C ILE A 136 0.40 -1.64 -54.89
N SER A 137 -0.26 -0.56 -55.26
CA SER A 137 0.37 0.50 -56.07
C SER A 137 1.18 1.48 -55.22
N ALA A 138 2.19 2.11 -55.82
CA ALA A 138 3.00 3.14 -55.15
C ALA A 138 2.15 4.28 -54.55
N PRO A 139 1.12 4.81 -55.24
CA PRO A 139 0.21 5.80 -54.68
C PRO A 139 -0.54 5.30 -53.45
N GLN A 140 -1.06 4.07 -53.47
CA GLN A 140 -1.80 3.49 -52.34
C GLN A 140 -0.91 3.31 -51.11
N LEU A 141 0.29 2.76 -51.29
CA LEU A 141 1.27 2.67 -50.21
C LEU A 141 1.65 4.05 -49.66
N LYS A 142 1.81 5.04 -50.53
CA LYS A 142 2.13 6.42 -50.13
C LYS A 142 1.00 7.02 -49.29
N GLU A 143 -0.27 6.84 -49.68
CA GLU A 143 -1.39 7.31 -48.85
C GLU A 143 -1.35 6.69 -47.45
N ILE A 144 -1.17 5.37 -47.35
CA ILE A 144 -1.15 4.68 -46.04
C ILE A 144 0.07 5.09 -45.20
N ILE A 145 1.28 5.00 -45.76
CA ILE A 145 2.52 5.13 -44.98
C ILE A 145 2.86 6.60 -44.68
N VAL A 146 2.60 7.50 -45.63
CA VAL A 146 2.99 8.92 -45.53
C VAL A 146 1.83 9.77 -45.04
N HIS A 147 0.61 9.57 -45.56
CA HIS A 147 -0.51 10.47 -45.27
C HIS A 147 -1.34 10.01 -44.06
N GLU A 148 -1.68 8.72 -43.97
CA GLU A 148 -2.46 8.19 -42.85
C GLU A 148 -1.61 7.96 -41.61
N GLN A 149 -0.47 7.28 -41.75
CA GLN A 149 0.38 6.88 -40.61
C GLN A 149 1.50 7.89 -40.29
N GLY A 150 1.85 8.79 -41.22
CA GLY A 150 2.88 9.80 -40.99
C GLY A 150 4.28 9.25 -40.68
N LEU A 151 4.60 8.03 -41.13
CA LEU A 151 5.83 7.34 -40.72
C LEU A 151 7.11 7.92 -41.35
N CYS A 152 7.00 8.55 -42.52
CA CYS A 152 8.11 9.21 -43.19
C CYS A 152 7.63 10.32 -44.13
N SER A 153 8.56 11.16 -44.61
CA SER A 153 8.25 12.16 -45.64
C SER A 153 8.09 11.50 -47.02
N LYS A 154 7.41 12.19 -47.95
CA LYS A 154 7.24 11.73 -49.34
C LYS A 154 8.58 11.37 -50.00
N SER A 155 9.59 12.22 -49.83
CA SER A 155 10.92 11.99 -50.43
C SER A 155 11.62 10.77 -49.82
N SER A 156 11.50 10.55 -48.51
CA SER A 156 12.06 9.38 -47.84
C SER A 156 11.35 8.09 -48.27
N PHE A 157 10.02 8.14 -48.43
CA PHE A 157 9.23 7.00 -48.90
C PHE A 157 9.71 6.48 -50.27
N TYR A 158 9.87 7.36 -51.27
CA TYR A 158 10.32 6.93 -52.59
C TYR A 158 11.75 6.40 -52.60
N ARG A 159 12.66 7.00 -51.83
CA ARG A 159 14.03 6.48 -51.66
C ARG A 159 14.03 5.08 -51.03
N ILE A 160 13.17 4.85 -50.04
CA ILE A 160 13.05 3.55 -49.39
C ILE A 160 12.50 2.50 -50.36
N LEU A 161 11.52 2.86 -51.21
CA LEU A 161 11.02 1.95 -52.25
C LEU A 161 12.08 1.60 -53.29
N GLU A 162 12.85 2.58 -53.75
CA GLU A 162 13.98 2.36 -54.67
C GLU A 162 15.04 1.45 -54.05
N GLU A 163 15.32 1.62 -52.76
CA GLU A 163 16.24 0.73 -52.04
C GLU A 163 15.69 -0.69 -51.92
N LEU A 164 14.40 -0.87 -51.61
CA LEU A 164 13.78 -2.19 -51.55
C LEU A 164 13.74 -2.88 -52.93
N GLU A 165 13.56 -2.10 -53.99
CA GLU A 165 13.68 -2.56 -55.39
C GLU A 165 15.13 -2.99 -55.69
N SER A 166 16.15 -2.24 -55.24
CA SER A 166 17.55 -2.59 -55.44
C SER A 166 18.04 -3.75 -54.56
N ASP A 167 17.47 -3.90 -53.36
CA ASP A 167 17.76 -4.97 -52.40
C ASP A 167 17.04 -6.28 -52.78
N ASP A 168 16.29 -6.28 -53.90
CA ASP A 168 15.61 -7.46 -54.47
C ASP A 168 14.53 -8.05 -53.55
N GLU A 169 14.04 -7.26 -52.58
CA GLU A 169 13.04 -7.66 -51.57
C GLU A 169 11.60 -7.57 -52.11
N ILE A 170 11.37 -6.76 -53.14
CA ILE A 170 10.07 -6.53 -53.77
C ILE A 170 10.21 -6.61 -55.29
N ASP A 171 9.21 -7.17 -55.96
CA ASP A 171 9.14 -7.23 -57.43
C ASP A 171 8.18 -6.16 -57.96
N ILE A 172 8.38 -5.72 -59.21
CA ILE A 172 7.62 -4.64 -59.82
C ILE A 172 6.96 -5.11 -61.11
N SER A 173 5.63 -5.09 -61.11
CA SER A 173 4.83 -5.21 -62.32
C SER A 173 4.38 -3.82 -62.78
N LYS A 174 4.54 -3.52 -64.07
CA LYS A 174 4.03 -2.28 -64.65
C LYS A 174 2.64 -2.53 -65.24
N HIS A 175 1.62 -1.94 -64.62
CA HIS A 175 0.28 -1.92 -65.21
C HIS A 175 -0.01 -0.52 -65.74
N GLY A 176 0.20 -0.32 -67.04
CA GLY A 176 0.03 0.99 -67.68
C GLY A 176 1.07 2.02 -67.22
N LYS A 177 0.62 3.10 -66.57
CA LYS A 177 1.50 4.18 -66.04
C LYS A 177 1.93 3.96 -64.59
N GLU A 178 1.41 2.94 -63.90
CA GLU A 178 1.62 2.73 -62.48
C GLU A 178 2.53 1.53 -62.21
N LYS A 179 3.41 1.68 -61.21
CA LYS A 179 4.20 0.59 -60.64
C LYS A 179 3.36 -0.12 -59.58
N ILE A 180 3.11 -1.40 -59.77
CA ILE A 180 2.50 -2.31 -58.79
C ILE A 180 3.62 -3.12 -58.15
N PHE A 181 3.63 -3.16 -56.82
CA PHE A 181 4.62 -3.92 -56.06
C PHE A 181 4.05 -5.28 -55.65
N LEU A 182 4.84 -6.31 -55.85
CA LEU A 182 4.54 -7.70 -55.54
C LEU A 182 5.58 -8.25 -54.56
N TYR A 183 5.16 -9.12 -53.65
CA TYR A 183 6.11 -9.79 -52.77
C TYR A 183 6.77 -10.98 -53.49
N LYS A 184 8.11 -10.98 -53.55
CA LYS A 184 8.89 -12.06 -54.16
C LYS A 184 8.77 -13.32 -53.29
N THR A 185 7.91 -14.24 -53.70
CA THR A 185 7.87 -15.57 -53.08
C THR A 185 9.04 -16.34 -53.68
N ALA A 186 10.10 -16.57 -52.90
CA ALA A 186 11.18 -17.42 -53.33
C ALA A 186 10.62 -18.82 -53.63
N ILE A 187 10.44 -19.14 -54.91
CA ILE A 187 10.18 -20.51 -55.34
C ILE A 187 11.48 -21.27 -55.09
N ILE A 188 11.51 -22.02 -53.99
CA ILE A 188 12.54 -23.02 -53.74
C ILE A 188 12.47 -24.00 -54.92
N LYS A 189 13.47 -23.97 -55.79
CA LYS A 189 13.71 -25.03 -56.79
C LYS A 189 14.36 -26.22 -56.13
#